data_AF-A0AAE7MPR1-F1
#
_entry.id   AF-A0AAE7MPR1-F1
#
_cell.length_a   1.000
_cell.length_b   1.000
_cell.length_c   1.000
_cell.angle_alpha   90.00
_cell.angle_beta   90.00
_cell.angle_gamma   90.00
#
_symmetry.space_group_name_H-M   'P 1'
#
loop_
_entity.id
_entity.type
_entity.pdbx_description
1 polymer ?
#
loop_
_entity_poly.entity_id
_entity_poly.type
_entity_poly.pdbx_seq_one_letter_code
_entity_poly.pdbx_strand_id
1 'polypeptide(L)'
;MSIYTIEELQKMKDFLNKKRQLHSVAELFEKQFIHQNSIAYLNTRNYTLLIQLMIQFFINSKKMGKNAQITFWHEWGHIYEATLLGYEFTIIILKDCRTHHLFYLDEKTDRINYISIKVSVLDVLKARSANGIAYFRKSNIKIDDLKRIALGGFKQDFYQKRKPNRKIYKSMGYSSLFRKIRKGSDLSFLLTNKNLDELELLWKNLYEYIYNKKDESIISEIKSPFAIKKYRERINSL
;
A
#
# COMPACT_ATOMS: atom_id res chain seq x y z
N MET A 1 -10.47 9.67 14.70
CA MET A 1 -9.42 9.43 15.72
C MET A 1 -8.22 8.82 15.00
N SER A 2 -7.07 9.50 15.00
CA SER A 2 -5.81 8.93 14.50
C SER A 2 -5.37 7.80 15.43
N ILE A 3 -4.80 6.72 14.88
CA ILE A 3 -4.22 5.65 15.71
C ILE A 3 -2.83 6.00 16.27
N TYR A 4 -2.24 7.13 15.83
CA TYR A 4 -0.91 7.57 16.24
C TYR A 4 -1.02 8.74 17.22
N THR A 5 -0.31 8.66 18.34
CA THR A 5 -0.23 9.76 19.31
C THR A 5 0.71 10.87 18.81
N ILE A 6 0.57 12.08 19.37
CA ILE A 6 1.47 13.21 19.05
C ILE A 6 2.93 12.83 19.34
N GLU A 7 3.18 12.15 20.45
CA GLU A 7 4.52 11.70 20.84
C GLU A 7 5.10 10.68 19.84
N GLU A 8 4.28 9.77 19.32
CA GLU A 8 4.70 8.80 18.30
C GLU A 8 5.04 9.48 16.98
N LEU A 9 4.25 10.47 16.57
CA LEU A 9 4.49 11.25 15.36
C LEU A 9 5.78 12.07 15.49
N GLN A 10 6.08 12.64 16.66
CA GLN A 10 7.35 13.30 16.92
C GLN A 10 8.54 12.33 16.82
N LYS A 11 8.43 11.13 17.43
CA LYS A 11 9.46 10.09 17.31
C LYS A 11 9.72 9.66 15.86
N MET A 12 8.68 9.61 15.04
CA MET A 12 8.79 9.32 13.60
C MET A 12 9.53 10.44 12.86
N LYS A 13 9.22 11.71 13.15
CA LYS A 13 9.92 12.88 12.58
C LYS A 13 11.41 12.85 12.93
N ASP A 14 11.74 12.65 14.20
CA ASP A 14 13.12 12.57 14.68
C ASP A 14 13.87 11.39 14.05
N PHE A 15 13.18 10.27 13.83
CA PHE A 15 13.73 9.12 13.12
C PHE A 15 14.12 9.46 11.68
N LEU A 16 13.27 10.18 10.93
CA LEU A 16 13.60 10.63 9.58
C LEU A 16 14.78 11.62 9.61
N ASN A 17 14.79 12.54 10.56
CA ASN A 17 15.82 13.57 10.69
C ASN A 17 17.24 13.06 10.98
N LYS A 18 17.38 11.82 11.46
CA LYS A 18 18.68 11.14 11.62
C LYS A 18 19.43 10.92 10.30
N LYS A 19 18.77 11.09 9.15
CA LYS A 19 19.39 10.97 7.82
C LYS A 19 19.13 12.25 7.03
N ARG A 20 20.20 12.97 6.67
CA ARG A 20 20.13 14.21 5.88
C ARG A 20 19.34 14.05 4.58
N GLN A 21 19.43 12.89 3.94
CA GLN A 21 18.68 12.57 2.70
C GLN A 21 17.14 12.51 2.90
N LEU A 22 16.67 12.49 4.15
CA LEU A 22 15.26 12.35 4.51
C LEU A 22 14.70 13.62 5.17
N HIS A 23 15.47 14.71 5.27
CA HIS A 23 15.01 15.97 5.88
C HIS A 23 13.76 16.53 5.17
N SER A 24 13.76 16.54 3.84
CA SER A 24 12.58 16.95 3.06
C SER A 24 11.36 16.04 3.30
N VAL A 25 11.58 14.76 3.60
CA VAL A 25 10.49 13.84 3.96
C VAL A 25 9.97 14.12 5.37
N ALA A 26 10.86 14.50 6.31
CA ALA A 26 10.47 14.90 7.66
C ALA A 26 9.64 16.21 7.63
N GLU A 27 10.00 17.17 6.77
CA GLU A 27 9.22 18.39 6.54
C GLU A 27 7.83 18.10 5.96
N LEU A 28 7.75 17.20 4.97
CA LEU A 28 6.46 16.74 4.42
C LEU A 28 5.61 16.06 5.50
N PHE A 29 6.23 15.24 6.35
CA PHE A 29 5.57 14.58 7.46
C PHE A 29 5.01 15.59 8.48
N GLU A 30 5.78 16.63 8.81
CA GLU A 30 5.37 17.70 9.72
C GLU A 30 4.20 18.53 9.17
N LYS A 31 4.22 18.90 7.88
CA LYS A 31 3.09 19.59 7.25
C LYS A 31 1.80 18.77 7.35
N GLN A 32 1.89 17.46 7.15
CA GLN A 32 0.75 16.56 7.25
C GLN A 32 0.28 16.34 8.70
N PHE A 33 1.20 16.38 9.67
CA PHE A 33 0.87 16.33 11.11
C PHE A 33 -0.04 17.49 11.51
N ILE A 34 0.29 18.71 11.07
CA ILE A 34 -0.50 19.92 11.36
C ILE A 34 -1.92 19.80 10.77
N HIS A 35 -2.05 19.26 9.56
CA HIS A 35 -3.35 19.05 8.92
C HIS A 35 -4.16 17.86 9.49
N GLN A 36 -3.54 16.89 10.19
CA GLN A 36 -4.26 15.81 10.86
C GLN A 36 -5.04 16.27 12.11
N ASN A 37 -4.72 17.45 12.66
CA ASN A 37 -5.47 18.05 13.77
C ASN A 37 -6.87 18.56 13.36
N SER A 38 -7.16 18.68 12.05
CA SER A 38 -8.54 18.72 11.56
C SER A 38 -9.03 17.29 11.32
N ILE A 39 -9.71 16.72 12.31
CA ILE A 39 -10.05 15.29 12.36
C ILE A 39 -11.00 14.92 11.21
N ALA A 40 -10.47 14.32 10.15
CA ALA A 40 -11.29 13.51 9.25
C ALA A 40 -11.68 12.24 10.02
N TYR A 41 -12.97 12.14 10.38
CA TYR A 41 -13.50 10.93 11.01
C TYR A 41 -13.65 9.84 9.95
N LEU A 42 -13.18 8.62 10.25
CA LEU A 42 -13.56 7.46 9.46
C LEU A 42 -15.08 7.32 9.56
N ASN A 43 -15.76 7.33 8.43
CA ASN A 43 -17.16 6.89 8.43
C ASN A 43 -17.23 5.40 8.80
N THR A 44 -18.40 4.94 9.20
CA THR A 44 -18.61 3.56 9.66
C THR A 44 -18.15 2.53 8.62
N ARG A 45 -18.43 2.77 7.33
CA ARG A 45 -18.05 1.87 6.24
C ARG A 45 -16.53 1.70 6.13
N ASN A 46 -15.79 2.80 6.18
CA ASN A 46 -14.34 2.85 6.13
C ASN A 46 -13.71 2.11 7.31
N TYR A 47 -14.26 2.28 8.51
CA TYR A 47 -13.82 1.56 9.70
C TYR A 47 -14.09 0.05 9.59
N THR A 48 -15.28 -0.34 9.14
CA THR A 48 -15.64 -1.74 8.89
C THR A 48 -14.70 -2.39 7.89
N LEU A 49 -14.36 -1.70 6.80
CA LEU A 49 -13.44 -2.21 5.77
C LEU A 49 -12.05 -2.53 6.34
N LEU A 50 -11.48 -1.61 7.13
CA LEU A 50 -10.18 -1.79 7.76
C LEU A 50 -10.17 -2.97 8.77
N ILE A 51 -11.26 -3.12 9.53
CA ILE A 51 -11.45 -4.27 10.42
C ILE A 51 -11.53 -5.58 9.64
N GLN A 52 -12.33 -5.62 8.57
CA GLN A 52 -12.46 -6.82 7.74
C GLN A 52 -11.12 -7.23 7.13
N LEU A 53 -10.31 -6.27 6.65
CA LEU A 53 -8.94 -6.53 6.20
C LEU A 53 -8.08 -7.17 7.30
N MET A 54 -8.11 -6.63 8.51
CA MET A 54 -7.35 -7.20 9.64
C MET A 54 -7.82 -8.61 9.99
N ILE A 55 -9.13 -8.83 10.06
CA ILE A 55 -9.71 -10.15 10.37
C ILE A 55 -9.28 -11.18 9.32
N GLN A 56 -9.43 -10.85 8.03
CA GLN A 56 -9.01 -11.74 6.94
C GLN A 56 -7.53 -12.06 7.00
N PHE A 57 -6.70 -11.07 7.35
CA PHE A 57 -5.27 -11.29 7.55
C PHE A 57 -5.01 -12.26 8.70
N PHE A 58 -5.61 -12.05 9.88
CA PHE A 58 -5.38 -12.93 11.03
C PHE A 58 -5.79 -14.37 10.74
N ILE A 59 -6.97 -14.59 10.15
CA ILE A 59 -7.48 -15.91 9.75
C ILE A 59 -6.48 -16.62 8.82
N ASN A 60 -5.87 -15.90 7.88
CA ASN A 60 -5.03 -16.49 6.83
C ASN A 60 -3.52 -16.37 7.07
N SER A 61 -3.09 -15.69 8.13
CA SER A 61 -1.68 -15.38 8.41
C SER A 61 -0.78 -16.61 8.48
N LYS A 62 -1.30 -17.75 8.98
CA LYS A 62 -0.58 -19.04 9.05
C LYS A 62 -0.20 -19.60 7.67
N LYS A 63 -0.86 -19.17 6.59
CA LYS A 63 -0.56 -19.58 5.21
C LYS A 63 0.57 -18.74 4.57
N MET A 64 1.11 -17.75 5.29
CA MET A 64 2.04 -16.75 4.77
C MET A 64 3.39 -16.83 5.47
N GLY A 65 4.47 -16.66 4.71
CA GLY A 65 5.80 -16.46 5.24
C GLY A 65 5.92 -15.16 6.05
N LYS A 66 6.88 -15.11 6.98
CA LYS A 66 7.11 -13.94 7.87
C LYS A 66 7.28 -12.64 7.10
N ASN A 67 7.95 -12.65 5.94
CA ASN A 67 8.14 -11.46 5.14
C ASN A 67 6.82 -10.96 4.51
N ALA A 68 5.95 -11.86 4.05
CA ALA A 68 4.64 -11.49 3.52
C ALA A 68 3.76 -10.91 4.63
N GLN A 69 3.75 -11.51 5.83
CA GLN A 69 3.04 -10.96 6.98
C GLN A 69 3.52 -9.55 7.37
N ILE A 70 4.83 -9.33 7.35
CA ILE A 70 5.42 -8.01 7.62
C ILE A 70 5.04 -7.01 6.52
N THR A 71 4.99 -7.46 5.26
CA THR A 71 4.60 -6.62 4.12
C THR A 71 3.12 -6.25 4.19
N PHE A 72 2.25 -7.17 4.65
CA PHE A 72 0.83 -6.87 4.86
C PHE A 72 0.63 -5.62 5.70
N TRP A 73 1.33 -5.49 6.83
CA TRP A 73 1.18 -4.32 7.69
C TRP A 73 1.64 -3.03 7.03
N HIS A 74 2.70 -3.09 6.23
CA HIS A 74 3.13 -1.93 5.44
C HIS A 74 2.04 -1.51 4.45
N GLU A 75 1.50 -2.44 3.66
CA GLU A 75 0.41 -2.17 2.72
C GLU A 75 -0.88 -1.72 3.42
N TRP A 76 -1.20 -2.28 4.59
CA TRP A 76 -2.32 -1.86 5.42
C TRP A 76 -2.18 -0.40 5.85
N GLY A 77 -0.95 0.06 6.14
CA GLY A 77 -0.68 1.48 6.44
C GLY A 77 -1.05 2.41 5.28
N HIS A 78 -0.75 2.02 4.04
CA HIS A 78 -1.20 2.77 2.86
C HIS A 78 -2.72 2.80 2.77
N ILE A 79 -3.40 1.66 2.95
CA ILE A 79 -4.86 1.59 2.90
C ILE A 79 -5.51 2.40 4.02
N TYR A 80 -4.93 2.40 5.22
CA TYR A 80 -5.41 3.21 6.34
C TYR A 80 -5.45 4.71 5.98
N GLU A 81 -4.34 5.25 5.48
CA GLU A 81 -4.28 6.65 5.07
C GLU A 81 -5.17 6.94 3.84
N ALA A 82 -5.23 6.02 2.87
CA ALA A 82 -6.07 6.18 1.69
C ALA A 82 -7.56 6.24 2.08
N THR A 83 -7.99 5.35 2.96
CA THR A 83 -9.34 5.30 3.50
C THR A 83 -9.71 6.57 4.28
N LEU A 84 -8.78 7.12 5.07
CA LEU A 84 -8.99 8.40 5.76
C LEU A 84 -9.20 9.58 4.81
N LEU A 85 -8.66 9.50 3.59
CA LEU A 85 -8.78 10.50 2.53
C LEU A 85 -9.96 10.22 1.60
N GLY A 86 -10.79 9.20 1.90
CA GLY A 86 -11.95 8.83 1.10
C GLY A 86 -11.62 8.12 -0.22
N TYR A 87 -10.46 7.48 -0.32
CA TYR A 87 -10.17 6.56 -1.42
C TYR A 87 -10.85 5.21 -1.15
N GLU A 88 -11.32 4.58 -2.22
CA GLU A 88 -11.92 3.26 -2.17
C GLU A 88 -10.84 2.19 -2.30
N PHE A 89 -10.87 1.21 -1.39
CA PHE A 89 -9.98 0.07 -1.41
C PHE A 89 -10.34 -0.88 -2.57
N THR A 90 -9.32 -1.41 -3.25
CA THR A 90 -9.50 -2.41 -4.31
C THR A 90 -8.86 -3.73 -3.92
N ILE A 91 -7.52 -3.76 -3.82
CA ILE A 91 -6.80 -5.00 -3.55
C ILE A 91 -5.43 -4.74 -2.90
N ILE A 92 -5.05 -5.59 -1.95
CA ILE A 92 -3.65 -5.79 -1.54
C ILE A 92 -3.16 -7.08 -2.18
N ILE A 93 -2.02 -7.01 -2.86
CA ILE A 93 -1.28 -8.17 -3.36
C ILE A 93 0.02 -8.26 -2.58
N LEU A 94 0.26 -9.39 -1.92
CA LEU A 94 1.51 -9.69 -1.23
C LEU A 94 2.23 -10.83 -1.94
N LYS A 95 3.52 -10.64 -2.15
CA LYS A 95 4.39 -11.68 -2.68
C LYS A 95 4.97 -12.51 -1.55
N ASP A 96 4.79 -13.81 -1.68
CA ASP A 96 5.52 -14.83 -0.94
C ASP A 96 6.25 -15.76 -1.93
N CYS A 97 7.09 -16.68 -1.44
CA CYS A 97 8.06 -17.46 -2.23
C CYS A 97 7.56 -17.93 -3.62
N ARG A 98 6.45 -18.68 -3.66
CA ARG A 98 5.78 -19.13 -4.91
C ARG A 98 4.26 -18.92 -4.85
N THR A 99 3.84 -18.03 -3.98
CA THR A 99 2.43 -17.77 -3.69
C THR A 99 2.24 -16.28 -3.62
N HIS A 100 1.21 -15.77 -4.30
CA HIS A 100 0.72 -14.43 -4.06
C HIS A 100 -0.53 -14.50 -3.20
N HIS A 101 -0.59 -13.65 -2.18
CA HIS A 101 -1.70 -13.55 -1.26
C HIS A 101 -2.47 -12.27 -1.58
N LEU A 102 -3.74 -12.42 -1.91
CA LEU A 102 -4.60 -11.32 -2.33
C LEU A 102 -5.67 -11.11 -1.28
N PHE A 103 -5.83 -9.87 -0.86
CA PHE A 103 -6.98 -9.38 -0.10
C PHE A 103 -7.70 -8.40 -0.99
N TYR A 104 -8.96 -8.64 -1.33
CA TYR A 104 -9.69 -7.79 -2.27
C TYR A 104 -11.10 -7.50 -1.74
N LEU A 105 -11.65 -6.34 -2.13
CA LEU A 105 -13.06 -6.04 -1.91
C LEU A 105 -13.89 -6.77 -2.95
N ASP A 106 -14.84 -7.59 -2.52
CA ASP A 106 -15.88 -8.13 -3.41
C ASP A 106 -17.06 -7.15 -3.43
N GLU A 107 -17.27 -6.52 -4.58
CA GLU A 107 -18.31 -5.50 -4.76
C GLU A 107 -19.73 -6.05 -4.68
N LYS A 108 -19.93 -7.36 -4.89
CA LYS A 108 -21.26 -7.97 -4.77
C LYS A 108 -21.68 -8.13 -3.32
N THR A 109 -20.72 -8.44 -2.45
CA THR A 109 -20.98 -8.73 -1.05
C THR A 109 -20.57 -7.59 -0.12
N ASP A 110 -19.89 -6.57 -0.63
CA ASP A 110 -19.22 -5.48 0.12
C ASP A 110 -18.34 -6.05 1.26
N ARG A 111 -17.67 -7.17 0.98
CA ARG A 111 -16.80 -7.88 1.93
C ARG A 111 -15.39 -8.01 1.42
N ILE A 112 -14.44 -7.97 2.36
CA ILE A 112 -13.06 -8.31 2.09
C ILE A 112 -12.89 -9.83 2.05
N ASN A 113 -12.40 -10.32 0.92
CA ASN A 113 -12.09 -11.72 0.69
C ASN A 113 -10.59 -11.94 0.57
N TYR A 114 -10.16 -13.19 0.83
CA TYR A 114 -8.79 -13.63 0.72
C TYR A 114 -8.66 -14.78 -0.28
N ILE A 115 -7.66 -14.70 -1.17
CA ILE A 115 -7.25 -15.82 -2.02
C ILE A 115 -5.73 -15.98 -2.04
N SER A 116 -5.27 -17.22 -2.04
CA SER A 116 -3.87 -17.58 -2.31
C SER A 116 -3.74 -18.13 -3.73
N ILE A 117 -2.81 -17.59 -4.51
CA ILE A 117 -2.56 -17.97 -5.89
C ILE A 117 -1.14 -18.49 -6.02
N LYS A 118 -0.97 -19.73 -6.46
CA LYS A 118 0.35 -20.27 -6.83
C LYS A 118 0.86 -19.52 -8.06
N VAL A 119 2.10 -19.07 -8.04
CA VAL A 119 2.73 -18.33 -9.14
C VAL A 119 3.97 -19.02 -9.66
N SER A 120 4.29 -18.78 -10.93
CA SER A 120 5.48 -19.36 -11.55
C SER A 120 6.75 -18.68 -11.02
N VAL A 121 7.90 -19.34 -11.18
CA VAL A 121 9.19 -18.71 -10.85
C VAL A 121 9.41 -17.44 -11.68
N LEU A 122 8.96 -17.43 -12.94
CA LEU A 122 9.06 -16.25 -13.82
C LEU A 122 8.27 -15.05 -13.26
N ASP A 123 7.07 -15.27 -12.72
CA ASP A 123 6.28 -14.20 -12.09
C ASP A 123 6.99 -13.65 -10.84
N VAL A 124 7.60 -14.54 -10.06
CA VAL A 124 8.42 -14.16 -8.89
C VAL A 124 9.63 -13.33 -9.33
N LEU A 125 10.26 -13.66 -10.46
CA LEU A 125 11.40 -12.92 -10.99
C LEU A 125 11.00 -11.57 -11.63
N LYS A 126 9.84 -11.48 -12.29
CA LYS A 126 9.33 -10.21 -12.84
C LYS A 126 8.99 -9.21 -11.74
N ALA A 127 8.41 -9.67 -10.63
CA ALA A 127 8.11 -8.87 -9.45
C ALA A 127 9.34 -8.55 -8.56
N ARG A 128 10.57 -8.58 -9.10
CA ARG A 128 11.83 -8.37 -8.32
C ARG A 128 11.86 -7.02 -7.55
N SER A 129 11.03 -6.05 -7.91
CA SER A 129 10.98 -4.74 -7.27
C SER A 129 10.04 -4.64 -6.06
N ALA A 130 8.89 -5.30 -6.06
CA ALA A 130 7.83 -5.10 -5.06
C ALA A 130 7.53 -6.38 -4.28
N ASN A 131 7.57 -6.29 -2.94
CA ASN A 131 7.15 -7.39 -2.06
C ASN A 131 5.64 -7.37 -1.80
N GLY A 132 5.00 -6.23 -2.01
CA GLY A 132 3.57 -6.02 -1.92
C GLY A 132 3.16 -4.78 -2.69
N ILE A 133 1.87 -4.64 -2.93
CA ILE A 133 1.26 -3.42 -3.43
C ILE A 133 -0.19 -3.34 -2.94
N ALA A 134 -0.59 -2.14 -2.55
CA ALA A 134 -1.96 -1.78 -2.27
C ALA A 134 -2.51 -0.91 -3.40
N TYR A 135 -3.66 -1.29 -3.95
CA TYR A 135 -4.39 -0.52 -4.94
C TYR A 135 -5.67 0.04 -4.35
N PHE A 136 -5.98 1.26 -4.76
CA PHE A 136 -7.12 2.04 -4.33
C PHE A 136 -7.46 3.04 -5.43
N ARG A 137 -8.68 3.58 -5.42
CA ARG A 137 -9.15 4.54 -6.42
C ARG A 137 -9.90 5.73 -5.80
N LYS A 138 -9.92 6.85 -6.51
CA LYS A 138 -10.75 8.03 -6.24
C LYS A 138 -10.82 8.86 -7.52
N SER A 139 -11.96 9.49 -7.81
CA SER A 139 -12.15 10.25 -9.06
C SER A 139 -11.39 11.58 -9.13
N ASN A 140 -10.90 12.11 -8.00
CA ASN A 140 -10.22 13.40 -7.92
C ASN A 140 -8.97 13.25 -7.06
N ILE A 141 -7.88 12.77 -7.69
CA ILE A 141 -6.64 12.45 -6.99
C ILE A 141 -5.78 13.70 -6.80
N LYS A 142 -5.25 13.89 -5.59
CA LYS A 142 -4.32 15.00 -5.27
C LYS A 142 -2.94 14.45 -4.94
N ILE A 143 -1.88 15.09 -5.41
CA ILE A 143 -0.50 14.63 -5.14
C ILE A 143 -0.19 14.60 -3.65
N ASP A 144 -0.73 15.54 -2.87
CA ASP A 144 -0.52 15.60 -1.43
C ASP A 144 -1.22 14.44 -0.70
N ASP A 145 -2.40 14.03 -1.17
CA ASP A 145 -3.08 12.82 -0.69
C ASP A 145 -2.19 11.60 -0.93
N LEU A 146 -1.61 11.48 -2.13
CA LEU A 146 -0.74 10.35 -2.46
C LEU A 146 0.54 10.33 -1.64
N LYS A 147 1.15 11.50 -1.40
CA LYS A 147 2.33 11.61 -0.54
C LYS A 147 1.98 11.21 0.89
N ARG A 148 0.78 11.57 1.38
CA ARG A 148 0.27 11.13 2.68
C ARG A 148 0.05 9.62 2.74
N ILE A 149 -0.53 9.03 1.69
CA ILE A 149 -0.71 7.58 1.57
C ILE A 149 0.63 6.84 1.56
N ALA A 150 1.61 7.34 0.81
CA ALA A 150 2.96 6.75 0.75
C ALA A 150 3.66 6.75 2.13
N LEU A 151 3.36 7.71 3.00
CA LEU A 151 3.86 7.71 4.38
C LEU A 151 3.15 6.69 5.28
N GLY A 152 1.96 6.22 4.91
CA GLY A 152 1.18 5.25 5.70
C GLY A 152 1.94 3.96 6.00
N GLY A 153 2.64 3.38 5.01
CA GLY A 153 3.45 2.18 5.21
C GLY A 153 4.62 2.40 6.17
N PHE A 154 5.25 3.57 6.14
CA PHE A 154 6.27 3.97 7.11
C PHE A 154 5.70 4.12 8.51
N LYS A 155 4.59 4.85 8.67
CA LYS A 155 3.92 5.06 9.96
C LYS A 155 3.60 3.72 10.62
N GLN A 156 3.06 2.77 9.83
CA GLN A 156 2.71 1.45 10.34
C GLN A 156 3.92 0.58 10.69
N ASP A 157 4.98 0.62 9.87
CA ASP A 157 6.24 -0.08 10.16
C ASP A 157 6.89 0.41 11.46
N PHE A 158 6.84 1.73 11.70
CA PHE A 158 7.39 2.36 12.89
C PHE A 158 6.54 2.07 14.13
N TYR A 159 5.21 2.26 14.02
CA TYR A 159 4.26 2.07 15.12
C TYR A 159 4.27 0.62 15.64
N GLN A 160 4.17 -0.36 14.75
CA GLN A 160 4.09 -1.76 15.18
C GLN A 160 5.43 -2.35 15.65
N LYS A 161 6.55 -1.64 15.48
CA LYS A 161 7.90 -2.07 15.88
C LYS A 161 8.28 -3.48 15.41
N ARG A 162 7.65 -3.99 14.34
CA ARG A 162 7.90 -5.34 13.80
C ARG A 162 9.22 -5.45 13.04
N LYS A 163 9.90 -4.33 12.82
CA LYS A 163 11.14 -4.20 12.07
C LYS A 163 12.18 -3.45 12.91
N PRO A 164 13.45 -3.90 12.94
CA PRO A 164 14.54 -3.06 13.43
C PRO A 164 14.65 -1.77 12.61
N ASN A 165 15.13 -0.68 13.21
CA ASN A 165 15.28 0.65 12.58
C ASN A 165 15.87 0.62 11.16
N ARG A 166 16.94 -0.15 10.92
CA ARG A 166 17.54 -0.33 9.60
C ARG A 166 16.58 -0.89 8.54
N LYS A 167 15.64 -1.75 8.94
CA LYS A 167 14.64 -2.35 8.05
C LYS A 167 13.47 -1.41 7.77
N ILE A 168 13.21 -0.44 8.65
CA ILE A 168 12.19 0.61 8.43
C ILE A 168 12.64 1.55 7.30
N TYR A 169 13.90 2.02 7.31
CA TYR A 169 14.41 2.80 6.17
C TYR A 169 14.39 2.00 4.87
N LYS A 170 14.73 0.70 4.94
CA LYS A 170 14.74 -0.19 3.78
C LYS A 170 13.33 -0.40 3.19
N SER A 171 12.27 -0.47 4.00
CA SER A 171 10.90 -0.65 3.49
C SER A 171 10.42 0.58 2.72
N MET A 172 10.76 1.79 3.16
CA MET A 172 10.51 3.01 2.38
C MET A 172 11.32 3.07 1.07
N GLY A 173 12.38 2.25 0.97
CA GLY A 173 13.26 2.16 -0.20
C GLY A 173 14.58 2.91 -0.07
N TYR A 174 15.01 3.27 1.14
CA TYR A 174 16.37 3.76 1.38
C TYR A 174 17.34 2.59 1.66
N SER A 175 18.37 2.45 0.83
CA SER A 175 19.48 1.54 1.13
C SER A 175 20.53 2.27 1.96
N SER A 176 20.69 1.90 3.23
CA SER A 176 21.76 2.44 4.07
C SER A 176 23.15 2.04 3.60
N LEU A 177 23.29 0.84 3.00
CA LEU A 177 24.56 0.31 2.51
C LEU A 177 25.08 1.12 1.31
N PHE A 178 24.17 1.49 0.40
CA PHE A 178 24.53 2.21 -0.82
C PHE A 178 24.23 3.71 -0.74
N ARG A 179 23.63 4.18 0.36
CA ARG A 179 23.06 5.53 0.52
C ARG A 179 22.22 5.98 -0.70
N LYS A 180 21.47 5.03 -1.28
CA LYS A 180 20.68 5.20 -2.51
C LYS A 180 19.20 5.02 -2.24
N ILE A 181 18.38 5.81 -2.93
CA ILE A 181 16.93 5.69 -2.97
C ILE A 181 16.55 4.74 -4.11
N ARG A 182 15.73 3.74 -3.83
CA ARG A 182 15.25 2.77 -4.80
C ARG A 182 14.19 3.40 -5.70
N LYS A 183 14.38 3.36 -7.03
CA LYS A 183 13.34 3.79 -7.98
C LYS A 183 12.05 2.99 -7.77
N GLY A 184 10.91 3.70 -7.78
CA GLY A 184 9.58 3.11 -7.63
C GLY A 184 9.18 2.76 -6.20
N SER A 185 9.96 3.15 -5.18
CA SER A 185 9.56 3.03 -3.77
C SER A 185 8.81 4.27 -3.27
N ASP A 186 8.19 4.17 -2.09
CA ASP A 186 7.56 5.30 -1.39
C ASP A 186 8.51 6.48 -1.28
N LEU A 187 9.75 6.25 -0.86
CA LEU A 187 10.74 7.31 -0.72
C LEU A 187 11.06 7.98 -2.05
N SER A 188 11.18 7.22 -3.15
CA SER A 188 11.37 7.84 -4.47
C SER A 188 10.16 8.67 -4.88
N PHE A 189 8.95 8.23 -4.52
CA PHE A 189 7.72 8.97 -4.81
C PHE A 189 7.62 10.25 -3.97
N LEU A 190 7.93 10.19 -2.67
CA LEU A 190 7.91 11.35 -1.77
C LEU A 190 8.87 12.46 -2.20
N LEU A 191 9.97 12.08 -2.85
CA LEU A 191 11.02 12.99 -3.31
C LEU A 191 10.86 13.42 -4.78
N THR A 192 9.85 12.93 -5.50
CA THR A 192 9.62 13.27 -6.90
C THR A 192 8.21 13.84 -7.09
N ASN A 193 8.03 14.64 -8.15
CA ASN A 193 6.71 14.99 -8.64
C ASN A 193 6.40 14.01 -9.76
N LYS A 194 5.61 12.97 -9.47
CA LYS A 194 5.08 12.07 -10.51
C LYS A 194 3.93 12.73 -11.25
N ASN A 195 3.73 12.31 -12.49
CA ASN A 195 2.53 12.65 -13.25
C ASN A 195 1.30 11.99 -12.59
N LEU A 196 0.34 12.81 -12.16
CA LEU A 196 -0.89 12.35 -11.54
C LEU A 196 -1.77 11.59 -12.53
N ASP A 197 -1.85 12.07 -13.77
CA ASP A 197 -2.73 11.51 -14.80
C ASP A 197 -2.36 10.07 -15.11
N GLU A 198 -1.05 9.75 -15.14
CA GLU A 198 -0.56 8.40 -15.34
C GLU A 198 -0.94 7.45 -14.19
N LEU A 199 -0.93 7.94 -12.95
CA LEU A 199 -1.29 7.14 -11.77
C LEU A 199 -2.79 6.91 -11.69
N GLU A 200 -3.57 7.95 -11.95
CA GLU A 200 -5.03 7.87 -11.98
C GLU A 200 -5.49 6.91 -13.07
N LEU A 201 -4.94 7.03 -14.27
CA LEU A 201 -5.20 6.11 -15.38
C LEU A 201 -4.84 4.67 -15.00
N LEU A 202 -3.66 4.45 -14.41
CA LEU A 202 -3.24 3.12 -13.98
C LEU A 202 -4.22 2.49 -12.97
N TRP A 203 -4.65 3.24 -11.96
CA TRP A 203 -5.57 2.72 -10.94
C TRP A 203 -6.98 2.54 -11.44
N LYS A 204 -7.48 3.47 -12.27
CA LYS A 204 -8.77 3.34 -12.95
C LYS A 204 -8.79 2.09 -13.83
N ASN A 205 -7.80 1.93 -14.70
CA ASN A 205 -7.68 0.78 -15.59
C ASN A 205 -7.60 -0.53 -14.82
N LEU A 206 -6.83 -0.57 -13.72
CA LEU A 206 -6.76 -1.76 -12.88
C LEU A 206 -8.11 -2.09 -12.22
N TYR A 207 -8.77 -1.09 -11.65
CA TYR A 207 -10.07 -1.27 -10.99
C TYR A 207 -11.12 -1.79 -12.00
N GLU A 208 -11.24 -1.12 -13.15
CA GLU A 208 -12.14 -1.53 -14.23
C GLU A 208 -11.80 -2.95 -14.68
N TYR A 209 -10.51 -3.27 -14.84
CA TYR A 209 -10.14 -4.62 -15.22
C TYR A 209 -10.53 -5.66 -14.17
N ILE A 210 -10.28 -5.42 -12.88
CA ILE A 210 -10.59 -6.39 -11.82
C ILE A 210 -12.10 -6.64 -11.72
N TYR A 211 -12.93 -5.59 -11.80
CA TYR A 211 -14.37 -5.69 -11.49
C TYR A 211 -15.30 -5.62 -12.70
N ASN A 212 -14.91 -4.94 -13.78
CA ASN A 212 -15.72 -4.81 -14.99
C ASN A 212 -15.36 -5.92 -15.99
N LYS A 213 -16.32 -6.81 -16.25
CA LYS A 213 -16.08 -8.10 -16.93
C LYS A 213 -15.75 -7.99 -18.43
N LYS A 214 -15.92 -6.83 -19.07
CA LYS A 214 -16.07 -6.75 -20.53
C LYS A 214 -14.88 -6.23 -21.33
N ASP A 215 -13.87 -5.62 -20.71
CA ASP A 215 -12.83 -4.93 -21.48
C ASP A 215 -11.43 -5.52 -21.24
N GLU A 216 -11.04 -6.48 -22.09
CA GLU A 216 -9.67 -7.02 -22.09
C GLU A 216 -8.66 -6.10 -22.78
N SER A 217 -9.10 -5.08 -23.51
CA SER A 217 -8.19 -4.15 -24.21
C SER A 217 -7.33 -3.35 -23.21
N ILE A 218 -7.89 -3.07 -22.03
CA ILE A 218 -7.27 -2.36 -20.91
C ILE A 218 -6.04 -3.10 -20.35
N ILE A 219 -5.94 -4.43 -20.51
CA ILE A 219 -4.80 -5.21 -19.98
C ILE A 219 -3.46 -4.69 -20.48
N SER A 220 -3.40 -4.31 -21.76
CA SER A 220 -2.18 -3.84 -22.42
C SER A 220 -1.65 -2.53 -21.80
N GLU A 221 -2.52 -1.76 -21.15
CA GLU A 221 -2.22 -0.47 -20.53
C GLU A 221 -1.83 -0.60 -19.06
N ILE A 222 -2.15 -1.73 -18.40
CA ILE A 222 -1.82 -1.98 -17.00
C ILE A 222 -0.33 -2.36 -16.89
N LYS A 223 0.52 -1.39 -16.58
CA LYS A 223 1.96 -1.59 -16.31
C LYS A 223 2.20 -2.09 -14.88
N SER A 224 1.72 -3.29 -14.56
CA SER A 224 1.90 -3.92 -13.24
C SER A 224 3.06 -4.92 -13.21
N PRO A 225 3.87 -4.98 -12.12
CA PRO A 225 4.87 -6.04 -11.94
C PRO A 225 4.25 -7.41 -11.59
N PHE A 226 2.92 -7.47 -11.45
CA PHE A 226 2.17 -8.64 -11.01
C PHE A 226 1.27 -9.20 -12.12
N ALA A 227 0.95 -10.50 -12.05
CA ALA A 227 0.13 -11.20 -13.03
C ALA A 227 -1.38 -10.90 -12.85
N ILE A 228 -1.79 -9.64 -13.08
CA ILE A 228 -3.14 -9.14 -12.80
C ILE A 228 -4.24 -9.95 -13.51
N LYS A 229 -4.01 -10.41 -14.75
CA LYS A 229 -4.95 -11.29 -15.49
C LYS A 229 -5.32 -12.54 -14.69
N LYS A 230 -4.32 -13.24 -14.16
CA LYS A 230 -4.50 -14.44 -13.35
C LYS A 230 -5.29 -14.16 -12.07
N TYR A 231 -5.18 -12.96 -11.53
CA TYR A 231 -5.89 -12.58 -10.30
C TYR A 231 -7.37 -12.37 -10.57
N ARG A 232 -7.70 -11.61 -11.62
CA ARG A 232 -9.08 -11.39 -12.06
C ARG A 232 -9.80 -12.69 -12.37
N GLU A 233 -9.18 -13.57 -13.17
CA GLU A 233 -9.74 -14.88 -13.50
C GLU A 233 -10.06 -15.68 -12.23
N ARG A 234 -9.15 -15.65 -11.25
CA ARG A 234 -9.37 -16.36 -9.99
C ARG A 234 -10.47 -15.74 -9.14
N ILE A 235 -10.52 -14.41 -9.04
CA ILE A 235 -11.58 -13.67 -8.33
C ILE A 235 -12.95 -13.97 -8.95
N ASN A 236 -13.06 -13.95 -10.27
CA ASN A 236 -14.32 -14.17 -10.99
C ASN A 236 -14.79 -15.63 -11.03
N SER A 237 -13.92 -16.59 -10.68
CA SER A 237 -14.23 -18.02 -10.62
C SER A 237 -14.85 -18.47 -9.28
N LEU A 238 -14.92 -17.58 -8.30
CA LEU A 238 -15.50 -17.82 -6.97
C LEU A 238 -16.93 -17.28 -6.91
#